data_AF-A0ABD6BMG4-F1
#
_entry.id   AF-A0ABD6BMG4-F1
#
_cell.length_a   1.000
_cell.length_b   1.000
_cell.length_c   1.000
_cell.angle_alpha   90.00
_cell.angle_beta   90.00
_cell.angle_gamma   90.00
#
_symmetry.space_group_name_H-M   'P 1'
#
loop_
_entity.id
_entity.type
_entity.pdbx_description
1 polymer ?
#
loop_
_entity_poly.entity_id
_entity_poly.type
_entity_poly.pdbx_seq_one_letter_code
_entity_poly.pdbx_strand_id
1 'polypeptide(L)' 'MRCANCGDAVPVRQYHVYLATDEVVELSLCEGCRYKFVTADWVTAVV' A
#
# COMPACT_ATOMS: atom_id res chain seq x y z
N MET A 1 -10.16 -9.61 -6.55
CA MET A 1 -9.45 -8.31 -6.61
C MET A 1 -7.95 -8.58 -6.65
N ARG A 2 -7.15 -7.67 -7.22
CA ARG A 2 -5.69 -7.81 -7.29
C ARG A 2 -5.04 -6.81 -6.34
N CYS A 3 -3.91 -7.19 -5.73
CA CYS A 3 -3.12 -6.25 -4.93
C CYS A 3 -2.53 -5.17 -5.83
N ALA A 4 -2.68 -3.89 -5.44
CA ALA A 4 -2.12 -2.76 -6.18
C ALA A 4 -0.59 -2.75 -6.22
N ASN A 5 0.08 -3.49 -5.32
CA ASN A 5 1.55 -3.61 -5.30
C ASN A 5 2.06 -4.75 -6.18
N CYS A 6 1.72 -5.99 -5.82
CA CYS A 6 2.29 -7.17 -6.46
C CYS A 6 1.46 -7.68 -7.64
N GLY A 7 0.24 -7.18 -7.83
CA GLY A 7 -0.67 -7.63 -8.90
C GLY A 7 -1.34 -8.98 -8.65
N ASP A 8 -0.99 -9.69 -7.57
CA ASP A 8 -1.51 -11.02 -7.29
C ASP A 8 -3.01 -11.00 -6.97
N ALA A 9 -3.71 -12.05 -7.40
CA ALA A 9 -5.12 -12.29 -7.09
C ALA A 9 -5.26 -12.94 -5.70
N VAL A 10 -5.02 -12.14 -4.67
CA VAL A 10 -5.11 -12.54 -3.25
C VAL A 10 -6.13 -11.68 -2.51
N PRO A 11 -6.56 -12.07 -1.29
CA PRO A 11 -7.37 -11.18 -0.45
C PRO A 11 -6.67 -9.84 -0.23
N VAL A 12 -7.40 -8.76 -0.48
CA VAL A 12 -6.92 -7.37 -0.32
C VAL A 12 -7.85 -6.61 0.61
N ARG A 13 -7.30 -5.58 1.25
CA ARG A 13 -8.01 -4.59 2.07
C ARG A 13 -7.62 -3.19 1.60
N GLN A 14 -8.46 -2.20 1.85
CA GLN A 14 -8.10 -0.80 1.61
C GLN A 14 -7.23 -0.29 2.74
N TYR A 15 -6.15 0.40 2.40
CA TYR A 15 -5.23 1.04 3.33
C TYR A 15 -4.98 2.48 2.91
N HIS A 16 -4.76 3.35 3.90
CA HIS A 16 -4.29 4.71 3.65
C HIS A 16 -2.77 4.70 3.59
N VAL A 17 -2.22 5.13 2.45
CA VAL A 17 -0.79 5.27 2.22
C VAL A 17 -0.44 6.75 2.22
N TYR A 18 0.39 7.14 3.17
CA TYR A 18 0.92 8.49 3.31
C TYR A 18 2.19 8.60 2.47
N LEU A 19 2.18 9.54 1.54
CA LEU A 19 3.30 9.80 0.65
C LEU A 19 4.26 10.81 1.29
N ALA A 20 5.50 10.84 0.80
CA ALA A 20 6.49 11.85 1.19
C ALA A 20 6.06 13.29 0.81
N THR A 21 5.09 13.43 -0.08
CA THR A 21 4.47 14.70 -0.51
C THR A 21 3.36 15.19 0.42
N ASP A 22 3.15 14.56 1.58
CA ASP A 22 2.01 14.77 2.49
C ASP A 22 0.64 14.44 1.87
N GLU A 23 0.62 13.80 0.70
CA GLU A 23 -0.60 13.28 0.09
C GLU A 23 -0.99 11.94 0.72
N VAL A 24 -2.30 11.68 0.79
CA VAL A 24 -2.85 10.40 1.25
C VAL A 24 -3.61 9.75 0.10
N VAL A 25 -3.24 8.51 -0.21
CA VAL A 25 -3.92 7.71 -1.24
C VAL A 25 -4.48 6.42 -0.64
N GLU A 26 -5.66 6.02 -1.09
CA GLU A 26 -6.24 4.73 -0.73
C GLU A 26 -5.81 3.66 -1.73
N LEU A 27 -5.18 2.59 -1.24
CA LEU A 27 -4.75 1.46 -2.07
C LEU A 27 -5.32 0.14 -1.56
N SER A 28 -5.72 -0.71 -2.51
CA SER A 28 -6.11 -2.10 -2.22
C SER A 28 -4.87 -3.00 -2.11
N LEU A 29 -4.43 -3.29 -0.89
CA LEU A 29 -3.20 -4.06 -0.63
C LEU A 29 -3.50 -5.40 0.00
N CYS A 30 -2.65 -6.40 -0.27
CA CYS A 30 -2.65 -7.63 0.50
C CYS A 30 -1.81 -7.46 1.78
N GLU A 31 -2.08 -8.28 2.79
CA GLU A 31 -1.37 -8.25 4.09
C GLU A 31 0.16 -8.26 3.94
N GLY A 32 0.69 -9.06 3.01
CA GLY A 32 2.14 -9.12 2.78
C GLY A 32 2.73 -7.88 2.11
N CYS A 33 1.94 -7.14 1.32
CA CYS A 33 2.41 -5.94 0.63
C CYS A 33 2.28 -4.67 1.46
N ARG A 34 1.41 -4.65 2.49
CA ARG A 34 1.29 -3.54 3.44
C ARG A 34 2.65 -3.13 4.01
N TYR A 35 3.50 -4.09 4.33
CA TYR A 35 4.82 -3.86 4.94
C TYR A 35 5.95 -3.59 3.93
N LYS A 36 5.73 -3.89 2.63
CA LYS A 36 6.76 -3.71 1.59
C LYS A 36 6.83 -2.28 1.06
N PHE A 37 5.76 -1.51 1.19
CA PHE A 37 5.79 -0.09 0.83
C PHE A 37 6.51 0.77 1.86
N VAL A 38 6.57 0.33 3.12
CA VAL A 38 7.28 1.04 4.20
C VAL A 38 8.76 1.25 3.86
N THR A 39 9.32 0.50 2.90
CA THR A 39 10.70 0.65 2.42
C THR A 39 10.82 1.41 1.10
N ALA A 40 9.73 1.90 0.52
CA ALA A 40 9.79 2.70 -0.70
C ALA A 40 10.00 4.17 -0.32
N ASP A 41 10.99 4.84 -0.89
CA ASP A 41 11.41 6.20 -0.52
C ASP A 41 10.30 7.26 -0.60
N TRP A 42 9.24 6.98 -1.36
CA TRP A 42 8.08 7.87 -1.55
C TRP A 42 6.94 7.62 -0.56
N VAL A 43 7.05 6.60 0.32
CA VAL A 43 6.03 6.24 1.32
C VAL A 43 6.55 6.48 2.73
N THR A 44 5.78 7.22 3.52
CA THR A 44 6.12 7.58 4.89
C THR A 44 5.43 6.69 5.92
N ALA A 45 4.18 6.28 5.65
CA ALA A 45 3.40 5.41 6.54
C ALA A 45 2.25 4.69 5.82
N VAL A 46 1.80 3.56 6.37
CA VAL A 46 0.60 2.82 5.91
C VAL A 46 -0.29 2.48 7.11
N VAL A 47 -1.49 3.06 7.18
CA VAL A 47 -2.44 2.91 8.30
C VAL A 47 -3.62 2.02 7.91
#